data_AF-A0AAV0WHC8-F1
#
_entry.id   AF-A0AAV0WHC8-F1
#
_cell.length_a   1.000
_cell.length_b   1.000
_cell.length_c   1.000
_cell.angle_alpha   90.00
_cell.angle_beta   90.00
_cell.angle_gamma   90.00
#
_symmetry.space_group_name_H-M   'P 1'
#
loop_
_entity.id
_entity.type
_entity.pdbx_description
1 polymer ?
#
loop_
_entity_poly.entity_id
_entity_poly.type
_entity_poly.pdbx_seq_one_letter_code
_entity_poly.pdbx_strand_id
1 'polypeptide(L)'
;MCYIPNCPSHDKYAKISSFKVPLNIALRSEWENVLGIPLTNNSHVCRNHFKTQDVIDTWESENEIIKYTVCLKRPRLRDGAIPVNLYIVNNNESNINNI
;
A
#
# COMPACT_ATOMS: atom_id res chain seq x y z
N MET A 1 8.52 -3.73 -9.66
CA MET A 1 9.03 -4.82 -8.80
C MET A 1 9.02 -4.33 -7.37
N CYS A 2 8.39 -5.07 -6.45
CA CYS A 2 8.31 -4.68 -5.04
C CYS A 2 9.67 -4.87 -4.37
N TYR A 3 10.12 -3.87 -3.61
CA TYR A 3 11.40 -3.87 -2.89
C TYR A 3 11.35 -4.71 -1.60
N ILE A 4 10.15 -5.05 -1.10
CA ILE A 4 10.01 -5.80 0.14
C ILE A 4 10.54 -7.24 -0.06
N PRO A 5 11.47 -7.72 0.79
CA PRO A 5 11.96 -9.09 0.74
C PRO A 5 10.82 -10.10 0.87
N ASN A 6 10.91 -11.18 0.11
CA ASN A 6 9.91 -12.27 0.10
C ASN A 6 8.47 -11.80 -0.27
N CYS A 7 8.32 -10.64 -0.91
CA CYS A 7 7.02 -10.21 -1.41
C CYS A 7 6.54 -11.17 -2.51
N PRO A 8 5.33 -11.76 -2.42
CA PRO A 8 4.80 -12.62 -3.49
C PRO A 8 4.65 -11.87 -4.82
N SER A 9 4.50 -10.55 -4.76
CA SER A 9 4.39 -9.67 -5.92
C SER A 9 5.73 -9.09 -6.39
N HIS A 10 6.84 -9.76 -6.02
CA HIS A 10 8.17 -9.49 -6.54
C HIS A 10 8.34 -9.97 -7.98
N ASP A 11 7.45 -10.84 -8.48
CA ASP A 11 7.41 -11.24 -9.88
C ASP A 11 7.25 -10.02 -10.81
N LYS A 12 8.19 -9.85 -11.73
CA LYS A 12 8.19 -8.78 -12.74
C LYS A 12 7.00 -8.84 -13.70
N TYR A 13 6.36 -9.99 -13.83
CA TYR A 13 5.18 -10.18 -14.68
C TYR A 13 3.86 -9.94 -13.94
N ALA A 14 3.90 -9.86 -12.60
CA ALA A 14 2.72 -9.52 -11.83
C ALA A 14 2.28 -8.08 -12.15
N LYS A 15 1.06 -7.93 -12.66
CA LYS A 15 0.42 -6.63 -12.93
C LYS A 15 -0.08 -5.98 -11.63
N ILE A 16 0.79 -5.85 -10.64
CA ILE A 16 0.47 -5.19 -9.37
C ILE A 16 0.91 -3.72 -9.41
N SER A 17 0.05 -2.82 -8.94
CA SER A 17 0.47 -1.43 -8.74
C SER A 17 1.47 -1.34 -7.60
N SER A 18 2.48 -0.49 -7.79
CA SER A 18 3.49 -0.21 -6.78
C SER A 18 3.78 1.27 -6.71
N PHE A 19 4.09 1.72 -5.51
CA PHE A 19 4.22 3.13 -5.17
C PHE A 19 5.66 3.42 -4.82
N LYS A 20 6.16 4.53 -5.35
CA LYS A 20 7.50 5.02 -5.03
C LYS A 20 7.52 5.43 -3.57
N VAL A 21 8.64 5.20 -2.88
CA VAL A 21 8.79 5.65 -1.51
C VAL A 21 8.68 7.18 -1.41
N PRO A 22 8.17 7.71 -0.28
CA PRO A 22 8.08 9.15 -0.07
C PRO A 22 9.45 9.83 -0.12
N LEU A 23 9.49 11.03 -0.71
CA LEU A 23 10.66 11.91 -0.61
C LEU A 23 10.74 12.63 0.75
N ASN A 24 9.61 12.75 1.44
CA ASN A 24 9.55 13.25 2.80
C ASN A 24 10.26 12.26 3.73
N ILE A 25 11.31 12.74 4.42
CA ILE A 25 12.16 11.92 5.28
C ILE A 25 11.37 11.33 6.44
N ALA A 26 10.51 12.11 7.10
CA ALA A 26 9.72 11.63 8.24
C ALA A 26 8.78 10.48 7.83
N LEU A 27 8.03 10.66 6.73
CA LEU A 27 7.12 9.63 6.23
C LEU A 27 7.87 8.38 5.76
N ARG A 28 9.04 8.56 5.14
CA ARG A 28 9.91 7.43 4.77
C ARG A 28 10.44 6.69 5.99
N SER A 29 10.87 7.41 7.04
CA SER A 29 11.32 6.78 8.28
C SER A 29 10.21 5.97 8.94
N GLU A 30 8.95 6.41 8.86
CA GLU A 30 7.81 5.61 9.31
C GLU A 30 7.63 4.34 8.48
N TRP A 31 7.76 4.43 7.16
CA TRP A 31 7.73 3.25 6.29
C TRP A 31 8.85 2.26 6.65
N GLU A 32 10.08 2.74 6.80
CA GLU A 32 11.25 1.93 7.17
C GLU A 32 11.04 1.25 8.53
N ASN A 33 10.50 1.98 9.51
CA ASN A 33 10.20 1.46 10.85
C ASN A 33 9.14 0.34 10.82
N VAL A 34 8.04 0.53 10.07
CA VAL A 34 6.97 -0.47 10.00
C VAL A 34 7.40 -1.70 9.20
N LEU A 35 8.14 -1.51 8.12
CA LEU A 35 8.61 -2.59 7.25
C LEU A 35 9.85 -3.31 7.79
N GLY A 36 10.58 -2.70 8.73
CA GLY A 36 11.80 -3.24 9.32
C GLY A 36 12.98 -3.31 8.34
N ILE A 37 12.98 -2.51 7.28
CA ILE A 37 14.04 -2.48 6.26
C ILE A 37 14.38 -1.04 5.86
N PRO A 38 15.65 -0.76 5.50
CA PRO A 38 16.02 0.52 4.91
C PRO A 38 15.45 0.61 3.49
N LEU A 39 14.92 1.78 3.12
CA LEU A 39 14.43 2.05 1.77
C LEU A 39 15.43 2.95 1.04
N THR A 40 15.34 3.04 -0.28
CA THR A 40 16.11 3.98 -1.12
C THR A 40 15.16 4.82 -1.97
N ASN A 41 15.61 5.95 -2.53
CA ASN A 41 14.75 6.80 -3.37
C ASN A 41 14.18 6.09 -4.61
N ASN A 42 14.76 4.95 -5.01
CA ASN A 42 14.32 4.14 -6.14
C ASN A 42 13.52 2.91 -5.71
N SER A 43 13.33 2.70 -4.40
CA SER A 43 12.52 1.61 -3.88
C SER A 43 11.04 1.85 -4.19
N HIS A 44 10.33 0.76 -4.49
CA HIS A 44 8.89 0.74 -4.69
C HIS A 44 8.25 -0.31 -3.80
N VAL A 45 7.09 0.00 -3.22
CA VAL A 45 6.31 -0.91 -2.38
C VAL A 45 4.98 -1.18 -3.07
N CYS A 46 4.60 -2.45 -3.26
CA CYS A 46 3.36 -2.81 -3.94
C CYS A 46 2.12 -2.57 -3.06
N ARG A 47 0.95 -2.41 -3.70
CA ARG A 47 -0.33 -2.15 -3.02
C ARG A 47 -0.70 -3.13 -1.90
N ASN A 48 -0.23 -4.37 -1.96
CA ASN A 48 -0.53 -5.39 -0.94
C ASN A 48 0.06 -5.06 0.43
N HIS A 49 1.04 -4.15 0.49
CA HIS A 49 1.58 -3.67 1.75
C HIS A 49 0.85 -2.44 2.27
N PHE A 50 -0.31 -2.06 1.73
CA PHE A 50 -1.13 -0.95 2.23
C PHE A 50 -2.54 -1.45 2.51
N LYS A 51 -3.26 -0.76 3.39
CA LYS A 51 -4.69 -1.03 3.55
C LYS A 51 -5.40 -0.66 2.25
N THR A 52 -6.41 -1.42 1.87
CA THR A 52 -7.20 -1.15 0.65
C THR A 52 -7.74 0.27 0.61
N GLN A 53 -8.16 0.81 1.77
CA GLN A 53 -8.65 2.18 1.90
C GLN A 53 -7.60 3.27 1.63
N ASP A 54 -6.31 2.95 1.80
CA ASP A 54 -5.22 3.90 1.59
C ASP A 54 -4.80 3.95 0.11
N VAL A 55 -5.31 3.01 -0.71
CA VAL A 55 -5.09 2.97 -2.15
C VAL A 55 -6.28 3.61 -2.86
N ILE A 56 -6.02 4.70 -3.55
CA ILE A 56 -7.00 5.40 -4.39
C ILE A 56 -6.94 4.77 -5.78
N ASP A 57 -7.88 3.85 -6.03
CA ASP A 57 -8.05 3.16 -7.32
C ASP A 57 -9.09 3.86 -8.23
N THR A 58 -9.92 4.74 -7.68
CA THR A 58 -11.01 5.42 -8.42
C THR A 58 -11.00 6.92 -8.17
N TRP A 59 -11.56 7.68 -9.12
CA TRP A 59 -12.02 9.04 -8.86
C TRP A 59 -13.54 9.09 -8.97
N GLU A 60 -14.16 9.92 -8.13
CA GLU A 60 -15.59 10.16 -8.14
C GLU A 60 -15.87 11.53 -8.76
N SER A 61 -16.91 11.61 -9.60
CA SER A 61 -17.40 12.89 -10.10
C SER A 61 -17.99 13.71 -8.95
N GLU A 62 -17.59 14.97 -8.86
CA GLU A 62 -18.08 15.93 -7.86
C GLU A 62 -19.49 16.48 -8.18
N ASN A 63 -20.13 15.97 -9.24
CA ASN A 63 -21.46 16.40 -9.64
C ASN A 63 -22.55 15.80 -8.74
N GLU A 64 -23.34 16.67 -8.10
CA GLU A 64 -24.44 16.27 -7.21
C GLU A 64 -25.59 15.55 -7.92
N ILE A 65 -25.78 15.78 -9.22
CA ILE A 65 -26.91 15.27 -10.00
C ILE A 65 -26.59 13.90 -10.62
N ILE A 66 -25.35 13.69 -11.05
CA ILE A 66 -24.90 12.44 -11.67
C ILE A 66 -23.55 12.04 -11.09
N LYS A 67 -23.58 11.15 -10.08
CA LYS A 67 -22.38 10.54 -9.51
C LYS A 67 -21.99 9.31 -10.32
N TYR A 68 -20.75 9.27 -10.76
CA TYR A 68 -20.13 8.09 -11.36
C TYR A 68 -18.68 7.97 -10.90
N THR A 69 -18.21 6.73 -10.83
CA THR A 69 -16.84 6.38 -10.42
C THR A 69 -16.05 5.85 -11.60
N VAL A 70 -14.82 6.33 -11.79
CA VAL A 70 -13.95 5.87 -12.87
C VAL A 70 -12.67 5.30 -12.30
N CYS A 71 -12.29 4.10 -12.74
CA CYS A 71 -11.05 3.46 -12.35
C CYS A 71 -9.83 4.24 -12.91
N LEU A 72 -8.86 4.49 -12.05
CA LEU A 72 -7.60 5.14 -12.40
C LEU A 72 -6.68 4.14 -13.12
N LYS A 73 -6.10 4.58 -14.25
CA LYS A 73 -5.04 3.81 -14.94
C LYS A 73 -3.78 3.65 -14.08
N ARG A 74 -3.55 4.58 -13.15
CA ARG A 74 -2.44 4.57 -12.19
C ARG A 74 -2.99 4.88 -10.80
N PRO A 75 -3.19 3.84 -9.96
CA PRO A 75 -3.56 4.05 -8.56
C PRO A 75 -2.58 4.97 -7.85
N ARG A 76 -3.05 5.62 -6.79
CA ARG A 76 -2.23 6.49 -5.92
C ARG A 76 -2.42 6.09 -4.47
N LEU A 77 -1.49 6.47 -3.60
CA LEU A 77 -1.69 6.39 -2.17
C LEU A 77 -2.37 7.67 -1.67
N ARG A 78 -3.18 7.53 -0.62
CA ARG A 78 -3.61 8.68 0.19
C ARG A 78 -2.39 9.37 0.80
N ASP A 79 -2.52 10.66 1.03
CA ASP A 79 -1.47 11.43 1.70
C ASP A 79 -1.23 10.87 3.11
N GLY A 80 0.04 10.64 3.44
CA GLY A 80 0.43 10.05 4.74
C GLY A 80 0.15 8.56 4.88
N ALA A 81 -0.24 7.84 3.82
CA ALA A 81 -0.44 6.40 3.90
C ALA A 81 0.83 5.67 4.37
N ILE A 82 0.65 4.76 5.34
CA ILE A 82 1.71 3.95 5.94
C ILE A 82 1.53 2.48 5.52
N PRO A 83 2.60 1.77 5.16
CA PRO A 83 2.52 0.35 4.90
C PRO A 83 2.02 -0.43 6.12
N VAL A 84 1.47 -1.61 5.91
CA VAL A 84 1.14 -2.55 6.97
C VAL A 84 2.24 -3.60 7.08
N ASN A 85 2.61 -3.91 8.32
CA ASN A 85 3.49 -5.03 8.61
C ASN A 85 2.68 -6.34 8.51
N LEU A 86 2.71 -6.97 7.33
CA LEU A 86 2.02 -8.24 7.09
C LEU A 86 2.57 -9.41 7.92
N TYR A 87 3.78 -9.29 8.48
CA TYR A 87 4.38 -10.32 9.34
C TYR A 87 3.73 -10.38 10.74
N ILE A 88 3.03 -9.32 11.16
CA ILE A 88 2.37 -9.25 12.47
C ILE A 88 0.90 -9.68 12.41
N VAL A 89 0.21 -9.49 11.27
CA VAL A 89 -1.25 -9.71 11.16
C VAL A 89 -1.64 -11.18 11.33
N ASN A 90 -0.77 -12.12 10.96
CA ASN A 90 -1.05 -13.56 11.05
C ASN A 90 -1.14 -14.10 12.49
N ASN A 91 -0.74 -13.34 13.51
CA ASN A 91 -0.78 -13.78 14.91
C ASN A 91 -2.06 -13.35 15.65
N ASN A 92 -2.94 -12.57 14.99
CA ASN A 92 -4.05 -11.91 15.66
C ASN A 92 -5.41 -12.51 15.29
N GLU A 93 -5.48 -13.35 14.25
CA GLU A 93 -6.72 -13.98 13.77
C GLU A 93 -7.05 -15.32 14.46
N SER A 94 -6.20 -15.81 15.36
CA SER A 94 -6.39 -17.10 16.03
C SER A 94 -7.12 -17.04 17.40
N ASN A 95 -7.61 -15.88 17.85
CA ASN A 95 -8.21 -15.73 19.19
C ASN A 95 -9.68 -15.25 19.24
N ILE A 96 -10.44 -15.34 18.15
CA ILE A 96 -11.90 -15.10 18.19
C ILE A 96 -12.62 -16.35 17.69
N ASN A 97 -12.65 -17.42 18.50
CA ASN A 97 -13.56 -18.57 18.33
C ASN A 97 -13.72 -19.40 19.60
N ASN A 98 -13.68 -18.79 20.79
CA ASN A 98 -14.07 -19.48 22.05
C ASN A 98 -14.73 -18.48 23.03
N ILE A 99 -16.00 -18.18 22.80
CA ILE A 99 -16.99 -17.83 23.85
C ILE A 99 -18.27 -18.58 23.51
#